data_AF-A0A3M6ZR73-F1
#
_entry.id   AF-A0A3M6ZR73-F1
#
_cell.length_a   1.000
_cell.length_b   1.000
_cell.length_c   1.000
_cell.angle_alpha   90.00
_cell.angle_beta   90.00
_cell.angle_gamma   90.00
#
_symmetry.space_group_name_H-M   'P 1'
#
loop_
_entity.id
_entity.type
_entity.pdbx_description
1 polymer ?
#
loop_
_entity_poly.entity_id
_entity_poly.type
_entity_poly.pdbx_seq_one_letter_code
_entity_poly.pdbx_strand_id
1 'polypeptide(L)'
;MDFTQDKLRSLVRKWQSLIEANAVVKTTDDYLVRLFAIAFTKRRPNQIKKTTYARASQIRAIRKKMTDIMAREASSCTLTQLVTKLIPEVMGREMEKSTHGIYPLQNCHVRKVKLLKQPKFDLGNLLSLHGESNTDDSGQKVEGNREFKEQVLESV
;
A
#
# COMPACT_ATOMS: atom_id res chain seq x y z
N MET A 1 1.35 -7.67 -3.25
CA MET A 1 1.80 -7.07 -1.97
C MET A 1 1.31 -7.95 -0.82
N ASP A 2 2.21 -8.32 0.09
CA ASP A 2 1.87 -9.04 1.32
C ASP A 2 2.85 -8.63 2.42
N PHE A 3 2.43 -8.75 3.68
CA PHE A 3 3.34 -8.58 4.82
C PHE A 3 4.27 -9.78 4.94
N THR A 4 5.49 -9.52 5.39
CA THR A 4 6.41 -10.59 5.78
C THR A 4 5.87 -11.30 7.02
N GLN A 5 6.17 -12.60 7.12
CA GLN A 5 5.61 -13.46 8.18
C GLN A 5 6.06 -13.03 9.58
N ASP A 6 7.31 -12.60 9.72
CA ASP A 6 7.89 -12.04 10.94
C ASP A 6 7.16 -10.76 11.38
N LYS A 7 6.89 -9.83 10.43
CA LYS A 7 6.16 -8.59 10.74
C LYS A 7 4.75 -8.90 11.23
N LEU A 8 4.01 -9.75 10.52
CA LEU A 8 2.65 -10.14 10.90
C LEU A 8 2.62 -10.77 12.31
N ARG A 9 3.54 -11.70 12.59
CA ARG A 9 3.64 -12.35 13.90
C ARG A 9 4.02 -11.36 15.01
N SER A 10 4.85 -10.35 14.72
CA SER A 10 5.24 -9.33 15.71
C SER A 10 4.10 -8.40 16.14
N LEU A 11 3.11 -8.20 15.26
CA LEU A 11 1.96 -7.33 15.51
C LEU A 11 0.89 -8.00 16.38
N VAL A 12 0.71 -9.32 16.23
CA VAL A 12 -0.27 -10.09 16.97
C VAL A 12 0.23 -10.34 18.40
N ARG A 13 -0.40 -9.66 19.36
CA ARG A 13 -0.09 -9.76 20.79
C ARG A 13 -1.35 -10.06 21.59
N LYS A 14 -1.19 -10.63 22.79
CA LYS A 14 -2.29 -10.85 23.74
C LYS A 14 -2.83 -9.50 24.26
N TRP A 15 -4.02 -9.56 24.86
CA TRP A 15 -4.65 -8.43 25.58
C TRP A 15 -5.14 -7.27 24.72
N GLN A 16 -5.14 -7.39 23.40
CA GLN A 16 -5.74 -6.46 22.45
C GLN A 16 -6.67 -7.21 21.50
N SER A 17 -7.63 -6.51 20.89
CA SER A 17 -8.49 -7.08 19.86
C SER A 17 -7.82 -6.94 18.50
N LEU A 18 -7.78 -8.04 17.74
CA LEU A 18 -7.46 -8.03 16.32
C LEU A 18 -8.73 -7.69 15.53
N ILE A 19 -8.62 -6.73 14.63
CA ILE A 19 -9.71 -6.32 13.73
C ILE A 19 -9.20 -6.46 12.30
N GLU A 20 -9.83 -7.37 11.56
CA GLU A 20 -9.58 -7.60 10.14
C GLU A 20 -10.77 -7.15 9.31
N ALA A 21 -10.47 -6.59 8.13
CA ALA A 21 -11.45 -6.19 7.12
C ALA A 21 -10.93 -6.57 5.73
N ASN A 22 -11.85 -6.92 4.83
CA ASN A 22 -11.54 -7.20 3.44
C ASN A 22 -12.51 -6.45 2.52
N ALA A 23 -12.01 -5.97 1.39
CA ALA A 23 -12.82 -5.32 0.36
C ALA A 23 -12.37 -5.81 -1.02
N VAL A 24 -13.33 -6.07 -1.90
CA VAL A 24 -13.10 -6.32 -3.32
C VAL A 24 -13.55 -5.08 -4.06
N VAL A 25 -12.63 -4.46 -4.80
CA VAL A 25 -12.84 -3.17 -5.45
C VAL A 25 -12.32 -3.26 -6.89
N LYS A 26 -13.05 -2.63 -7.80
CA LYS A 26 -12.61 -2.42 -9.18
C LYS A 26 -11.94 -1.04 -9.26
N THR A 27 -10.72 -0.97 -9.76
CA THR A 27 -10.01 0.28 -10.03
C THR A 27 -10.53 0.93 -11.32
N THR A 28 -10.11 2.17 -11.61
CA THR A 28 -10.55 2.91 -12.80
C THR A 28 -10.03 2.32 -14.12
N ASP A 29 -8.89 1.63 -14.07
CA ASP A 29 -8.24 0.91 -15.17
C ASP A 29 -8.64 -0.58 -15.23
N ASP A 30 -9.80 -0.92 -14.68
CA ASP A 30 -10.44 -2.23 -14.82
C ASP A 30 -9.75 -3.43 -14.13
N TYR A 31 -8.81 -3.18 -13.22
CA TYR A 31 -8.30 -4.23 -12.34
C TYR A 31 -9.28 -4.52 -11.20
N LEU A 32 -9.57 -5.80 -10.96
CA LEU A 32 -10.31 -6.24 -9.78
C LEU A 32 -9.30 -6.61 -8.69
N VAL A 33 -9.30 -5.88 -7.59
CA VAL A 33 -8.33 -6.03 -6.50
C VAL A 33 -9.06 -6.40 -5.21
N ARG A 34 -8.49 -7.34 -4.43
CA ARG A 34 -8.93 -7.66 -3.07
C ARG A 34 -7.91 -7.17 -2.06
N LEU A 35 -8.33 -6.20 -1.27
CA LEU A 35 -7.55 -5.59 -0.19
C LEU A 35 -7.90 -6.27 1.13
N PHE A 36 -6.87 -6.55 1.94
CA PHE A 36 -7.00 -7.05 3.30
C PHE A 36 -6.33 -6.05 4.23
N ALA A 37 -7.11 -5.47 5.15
CA ALA A 37 -6.62 -4.58 6.18
C ALA A 37 -6.61 -5.28 7.54
N ILE A 38 -5.62 -4.94 8.36
CA ILE A 38 -5.44 -5.40 9.72
C ILE A 38 -5.28 -4.19 10.64
N ALA A 39 -5.87 -4.25 11.83
CA ALA A 39 -5.73 -3.24 12.85
C ALA A 39 -5.80 -3.88 14.24
N PHE A 40 -5.21 -3.20 15.24
CA PHE A 40 -5.25 -3.63 16.63
C PHE A 40 -5.76 -2.50 17.51
N THR A 41 -6.39 -2.85 18.64
CA THR A 41 -6.82 -1.85 19.62
C THR A 41 -5.64 -1.27 20.39
N LYS A 42 -5.59 0.06 20.50
CA LYS A 42 -4.53 0.78 21.21
C LYS A 42 -4.85 0.88 22.70
N ARG A 43 -3.83 0.68 23.52
CA ARG A 43 -3.91 0.96 24.96
C ARG A 43 -3.76 2.45 25.20
N ARG A 44 -4.63 3.03 26.01
CA ARG A 44 -4.48 4.43 26.44
C ARG A 44 -3.35 4.55 27.47
N PRO A 45 -2.54 5.63 27.48
CA PRO A 45 -1.44 5.79 28.42
C PRO A 45 -1.85 5.60 29.89
N ASN A 46 -3.00 6.16 30.28
CA ASN A 46 -3.48 6.15 31.67
C ASN A 46 -4.40 4.95 31.98
N GLN A 47 -4.36 3.88 31.18
CA GLN A 47 -5.23 2.73 31.36
C GLN A 47 -4.65 1.72 32.37
N ILE A 48 -5.34 1.57 33.51
CA ILE A 48 -5.00 0.62 34.57
C ILE A 48 -5.20 -0.84 34.11
N LYS A 49 -6.32 -1.13 33.43
CA LYS A 49 -6.64 -2.48 32.94
C LYS A 49 -5.63 -2.93 31.89
N LYS A 50 -5.08 -4.15 32.05
CA LYS A 50 -4.14 -4.76 31.10
C LYS A 50 -4.75 -5.00 29.71
N THR A 51 -6.05 -5.26 29.63
CA THR A 51 -6.76 -5.63 28.39
C THR A 51 -7.43 -4.45 27.71
N THR A 52 -7.35 -4.37 26.38
CA THR A 52 -7.95 -3.33 25.53
C THR A 52 -8.94 -3.93 24.53
N TYR A 53 -9.88 -4.76 25.01
CA TYR A 53 -10.83 -5.41 24.11
C TYR A 53 -11.97 -4.47 23.68
N ALA A 54 -12.19 -4.40 22.37
CA ALA A 54 -13.35 -3.70 21.81
C ALA A 54 -14.59 -4.61 21.87
N ARG A 55 -15.76 -4.02 22.11
CA ARG A 55 -17.05 -4.76 22.06
C ARG A 55 -17.36 -5.19 20.63
N ALA A 56 -18.10 -6.28 20.46
CA ALA A 56 -18.50 -6.78 19.14
C ALA A 56 -19.19 -5.71 18.25
N SER A 57 -20.02 -4.83 18.85
CA SER A 57 -20.65 -3.71 18.13
C SER A 57 -19.63 -2.70 17.60
N GLN A 58 -18.63 -2.35 18.40
CA GLN A 58 -17.53 -1.46 18.00
C GLN A 58 -16.69 -2.10 16.89
N ILE A 59 -16.39 -3.40 16.99
CA ILE A 59 -15.64 -4.14 15.95
C ILE A 59 -16.40 -4.09 14.61
N ARG A 60 -17.72 -4.31 14.62
CA ARG A 60 -18.55 -4.21 13.40
C ARG A 60 -18.53 -2.80 12.80
N ALA A 61 -18.64 -1.78 13.65
CA ALA A 61 -18.59 -0.38 13.21
C ALA A 61 -17.22 0.01 12.63
N ILE A 62 -16.13 -0.46 13.24
CA ILE A 62 -14.75 -0.25 12.75
C ILE A 62 -14.56 -0.96 11.41
N ARG A 63 -14.97 -2.23 11.28
CA ARG A 63 -14.89 -2.98 10.02
C ARG A 63 -15.62 -2.27 8.89
N LYS A 64 -16.82 -1.75 9.14
CA LYS A 64 -17.58 -0.97 8.15
C LYS A 64 -16.79 0.26 7.69
N LYS A 65 -16.25 1.05 8.62
CA LYS A 65 -15.41 2.21 8.26
C LYS A 65 -14.16 1.82 7.48
N MET A 66 -13.50 0.72 7.85
CA MET A 66 -12.32 0.23 7.13
C MET A 66 -12.67 -0.18 5.70
N THR A 67 -13.76 -0.92 5.49
CA THR A 67 -14.21 -1.31 4.15
C THR A 67 -14.62 -0.11 3.30
N ASP A 68 -15.30 0.87 3.89
CA ASP A 68 -15.75 2.06 3.18
C ASP A 68 -14.56 2.92 2.72
N ILE A 69 -13.53 3.09 3.56
CA ILE A 69 -12.30 3.82 3.20
C ILE A 69 -11.52 3.06 2.13
N MET A 70 -11.36 1.74 2.29
CA MET A 70 -10.68 0.92 1.27
C MET A 70 -11.37 1.02 -0.09
N ALA A 71 -12.71 0.94 -0.10
CA ALA A 71 -13.49 1.05 -1.33
C ALA A 71 -13.33 2.43 -1.98
N ARG A 72 -13.51 3.51 -1.22
CA ARG A 72 -13.41 4.89 -1.71
C ARG A 72 -12.06 5.22 -2.33
N GLU A 73 -10.98 4.86 -1.63
CA GLU A 73 -9.62 5.17 -2.05
C GLU A 73 -9.16 4.33 -3.25
N ALA A 74 -9.64 3.08 -3.37
CA ALA A 74 -9.27 2.20 -4.46
C ALA A 74 -10.16 2.35 -5.71
N SER A 75 -11.44 2.72 -5.57
CA SER A 75 -12.34 2.88 -6.73
C SER A 75 -12.08 4.14 -7.55
N SER A 76 -11.47 5.15 -6.93
CA SER A 76 -11.19 6.46 -7.54
C SER A 76 -9.82 6.52 -8.22
N CYS A 77 -8.99 5.48 -8.09
CA CYS A 77 -7.62 5.47 -8.56
C CYS A 77 -7.36 4.38 -9.59
N THR A 78 -6.35 4.61 -10.44
CA THR A 78 -5.72 3.57 -11.25
C THR A 78 -4.88 2.65 -10.37
N LEU A 79 -4.47 1.49 -10.90
CA LEU A 79 -3.59 0.56 -10.17
C LEU A 79 -2.27 1.22 -9.77
N THR A 80 -1.70 2.07 -10.62
CA THR A 80 -0.44 2.79 -10.34
C THR A 80 -0.57 3.73 -9.16
N GLN A 81 -1.60 4.57 -9.17
CA GLN A 81 -1.90 5.51 -8.08
C GLN A 81 -2.21 4.78 -6.77
N LEU A 82 -2.91 3.63 -6.84
CA LEU A 82 -3.18 2.80 -5.68
C LEU A 82 -1.88 2.30 -5.04
N VAL A 83 -0.90 1.86 -5.85
CA VAL A 83 0.42 1.46 -5.36
C VAL A 83 1.16 2.64 -4.72
N THR A 84 1.13 3.82 -5.32
CA THR A 84 1.72 5.04 -4.74
C THR A 84 1.13 5.38 -3.38
N LYS A 85 -0.17 5.14 -3.16
CA LYS A 85 -0.82 5.33 -1.85
C LYS A 85 -0.46 4.25 -0.82
N LEU A 86 -0.18 3.02 -1.28
CA LEU A 86 0.17 1.89 -0.42
C LEU A 86 1.59 1.98 0.14
N ILE A 87 2.56 2.54 -0.62
CA ILE A 87 3.97 2.64 -0.20
C ILE A 87 4.13 3.43 1.12
N PRO A 88 3.62 4.67 1.27
CA PRO A 88 3.71 5.42 2.52
C PRO A 88 2.57 5.11 3.50
N GLU A 89 1.75 4.09 3.23
CA GLU A 89 0.63 3.63 4.06
C GLU A 89 -0.45 4.70 4.34
N VAL A 90 -0.82 5.52 3.33
CA VAL A 90 -1.83 6.59 3.50
C VAL A 90 -3.17 6.04 3.99
N MET A 91 -3.62 4.94 3.38
CA MET A 91 -4.89 4.30 3.73
C MET A 91 -4.94 3.82 5.18
N GLY A 92 -3.82 3.32 5.71
CA GLY A 92 -3.72 2.85 7.09
C GLY A 92 -3.93 3.98 8.10
N ARG A 93 -3.28 5.13 7.84
CA ARG A 93 -3.42 6.34 8.67
C ARG A 93 -4.83 6.92 8.62
N GLU A 94 -5.46 6.91 7.44
CA GLU A 94 -6.83 7.40 7.31
C GLU A 94 -7.84 6.52 8.06
N MET A 95 -7.66 5.20 8.05
CA MET A 95 -8.45 4.29 8.88
C MET A 95 -8.27 4.57 10.36
N GLU A 96 -7.04 4.80 10.84
CA GLU A 96 -6.78 5.13 12.24
C GLU A 96 -7.48 6.43 12.65
N LYS A 97 -7.37 7.49 11.83
CA LYS A 97 -8.01 8.78 12.09
C LYS A 97 -9.54 8.65 12.13
N SER A 98 -10.12 7.96 11.15
CA SER A 98 -11.57 7.83 11.00
C SER A 98 -12.23 6.95 12.07
N THR A 99 -11.48 6.02 12.66
CA THR A 99 -11.97 5.08 13.68
C THR A 99 -11.71 5.55 15.10
N HIS A 100 -10.90 6.60 15.30
CA HIS A 100 -10.55 7.13 16.61
C HIS A 100 -11.78 7.47 17.49
N GLY A 101 -12.85 7.98 16.88
CA GLY A 101 -14.11 8.28 17.58
C GLY A 101 -14.90 7.06 18.07
N ILE A 102 -14.61 5.86 17.56
CA ILE A 102 -15.25 4.60 18.01
C ILE A 102 -14.37 3.92 19.06
N TYR A 103 -13.11 3.69 18.71
CA TYR A 103 -12.11 3.08 19.57
C TYR A 103 -10.72 3.43 19.05
N PRO A 104 -9.75 3.80 19.88
CA PRO A 104 -8.40 4.10 19.42
C PRO A 104 -7.70 2.84 18.88
N LEU A 105 -7.21 2.91 17.64
CA LEU A 105 -6.49 1.82 17.00
C LEU A 105 -4.98 2.11 16.93
N GLN A 106 -4.20 1.07 16.66
CA GLN A 106 -2.77 1.12 16.37
C GLN A 106 -2.45 0.07 15.31
N ASN A 107 -1.32 0.25 14.62
CA ASN A 107 -0.84 -0.67 13.58
C ASN A 107 -1.93 -0.99 12.54
N CYS A 108 -2.57 0.06 12.02
CA CYS A 108 -3.57 -0.03 10.97
C CYS A 108 -2.86 -0.11 9.61
N HIS A 109 -2.88 -1.28 8.97
CA HIS A 109 -2.16 -1.49 7.71
C HIS A 109 -3.02 -2.26 6.71
N VAL A 110 -2.73 -2.06 5.41
CA VAL A 110 -3.16 -2.97 4.35
C VAL A 110 -2.18 -4.14 4.32
N ARG A 111 -2.55 -5.26 4.94
CA ARG A 111 -1.72 -6.46 5.09
C ARG A 111 -1.43 -7.12 3.75
N LYS A 112 -2.45 -7.25 2.91
CA LYS A 112 -2.36 -8.02 1.66
C LYS A 112 -3.21 -7.40 0.57
N VAL A 113 -2.66 -7.40 -0.63
CA VAL A 113 -3.35 -7.01 -1.86
C VAL A 113 -3.26 -8.16 -2.84
N LYS A 114 -4.42 -8.68 -3.25
CA LYS A 114 -4.53 -9.73 -4.27
C LYS A 114 -5.16 -9.16 -5.53
N LEU A 115 -4.57 -9.45 -6.67
CA LEU A 115 -5.20 -9.22 -7.96
C LEU A 115 -6.13 -10.40 -8.26
N LEU A 116 -7.37 -10.10 -8.60
CA LEU A 116 -8.39 -11.10 -8.93
C LEU A 116 -8.64 -11.18 -10.43
N LYS A 117 -8.71 -10.01 -11.08
CA LYS A 117 -8.92 -9.91 -12.53
C LYS A 117 -8.05 -8.79 -13.07
N GLN A 118 -7.45 -9.05 -14.23
CA GLN A 118 -6.70 -8.08 -15.02
C GLN A 118 -7.55 -7.66 -16.23
N PRO A 119 -7.44 -6.40 -16.68
CA PRO A 119 -7.96 -5.98 -17.96
C PRO A 119 -7.23 -6.71 -19.10
N LYS A 120 -7.75 -6.59 -20.32
CA LYS A 120 -7.07 -7.14 -21.49
C LYS A 120 -5.69 -6.49 -21.63
N PHE A 121 -4.68 -7.30 -21.91
CA PHE A 121 -3.32 -6.83 -22.08
C PHE A 121 -3.24 -5.77 -23.19
N ASP A 122 -2.59 -4.65 -22.89
CA ASP A 122 -2.33 -3.57 -23.81
C ASP A 122 -0.86 -3.17 -23.72
N LEU A 123 -0.15 -3.28 -24.84
CA LEU A 123 1.26 -2.94 -24.95
C LEU A 123 1.50 -1.44 -24.72
N GLY A 124 0.56 -0.58 -25.12
CA GLY A 124 0.67 0.87 -24.92
C GLY A 124 0.66 1.24 -23.44
N ASN A 125 -0.32 0.72 -22.68
CA ASN A 125 -0.38 0.91 -21.23
C ASN A 125 0.85 0.34 -20.51
N LEU A 126 1.40 -0.79 -20.96
CA LEU A 126 2.61 -1.36 -20.40
C LEU A 126 3.83 -0.48 -20.66
N LEU A 127 4.02 -0.03 -21.91
CA LEU A 127 5.13 0.85 -22.27
C LEU A 127 5.02 2.20 -21.57
N SER A 128 3.81 2.72 -21.34
CA SER A 128 3.62 3.93 -20.52
C SER A 128 3.97 3.73 -19.05
N LEU A 129 3.85 2.50 -18.52
CA LEU A 129 4.19 2.18 -17.14
C LEU A 129 5.71 2.01 -16.95
N HIS A 130 6.39 1.49 -17.98
CA HIS A 130 7.84 1.21 -17.98
C HIS A 130 8.68 2.29 -18.65
N GLY A 131 8.05 3.17 -19.43
CA GLY A 131 8.66 4.34 -20.04
C GLY A 131 8.86 5.39 -18.96
N GLU A 132 10.09 5.46 -18.47
CA GLU A 132 10.69 6.53 -17.67
C GLU A 132 9.72 7.20 -16.68
N SER A 133 9.81 6.75 -15.43
CA SER A 133 9.64 7.64 -14.29
C SER A 133 10.20 9.02 -14.65
N ASN A 134 9.35 10.05 -14.65
CA ASN A 134 9.69 11.48 -14.62
C ASN A 134 10.46 11.85 -13.33
N THR A 135 11.44 11.03 -12.95
CA THR A 135 12.58 11.44 -12.16
C THR A 135 13.61 11.85 -13.18
N ASP A 136 13.71 13.17 -13.37
CA ASP A 136 14.84 13.81 -14.02
C ASP A 136 16.15 13.16 -13.55
N ASP A 137 16.67 12.24 -14.34
CA ASP A 137 18.09 12.11 -14.51
C ASP A 137 18.34 12.69 -15.90
N SER A 138 18.31 14.02 -15.96
CA SER A 138 19.03 14.74 -16.98
C SER A 138 20.45 14.18 -16.97
N GLY A 139 20.72 13.23 -17.85
CA GLY A 139 22.04 12.66 -18.03
C GLY A 139 23.01 13.82 -18.06
N GLN A 140 23.87 13.90 -17.05
CA GLN A 140 24.87 14.95 -16.95
C GLN A 140 25.63 14.92 -18.28
N LYS A 141 25.50 15.96 -19.10
CA LYS A 141 26.27 16.07 -20.34
C LYS A 141 27.74 16.05 -19.91
N VAL A 142 28.38 14.90 -20.07
CA VAL A 142 29.83 14.83 -20.05
C VAL A 142 30.27 15.61 -21.27
N GLU A 143 30.91 16.76 -21.05
CA GLU A 143 31.53 17.52 -22.12
C GLU A 143 32.53 16.60 -22.83
N GLY A 144 32.15 16.15 -24.02
CA GLY A 144 32.98 15.36 -24.91
C GLY A 144 34.12 16.21 -25.44
N ASN A 145 35.19 16.32 -24.63
CA ASN A 145 36.44 16.91 -25.05
C ASN A 145 37.60 15.98 -24.71
N ARG A 146 37.62 14.79 -25.32
CA ARG A 146 38.84 14.03 -25.62
C ARG A 146 38.64 13.27 -26.93
N GLU A 147 39.37 13.71 -27.94
CA GLU A 147 39.52 13.08 -29.26
C GLU A 147 39.66 11.56 -29.13
N PHE A 148 38.71 10.83 -29.70
CA PHE A 148 38.86 9.39 -29.90
C PHE A 148 39.82 9.21 -31.08
N LYS A 149 41.11 8.96 -30.80
CA LYS A 149 42.06 8.52 -31.83
C LYS A 149 41.86 7.03 -32.05
N GLU A 150 41.38 6.65 -33.24
CA GLU A 150 41.43 5.28 -33.72
C GLU A 150 42.89 4.81 -33.77
N GLN A 151 43.22 3.76 -33.03
CA GLN A 151 44.48 3.04 -33.23
C GLN A 151 44.32 2.17 -34.48
N VAL A 152 44.95 2.59 -35.57
CA VAL A 152 45.13 1.77 -36.77
C VAL A 152 46.06 0.60 -36.39
N LEU A 153 45.55 -0.62 -36.46
CA LEU A 153 46.36 -1.84 -36.41
C LEU A 153 47.03 -2.01 -37.77
N GLU A 154 48.36 -1.87 -37.82
CA GLU A 154 49.15 -2.28 -38.99
C GLU A 154 49.06 -3.80 -39.13
N SER A 155 48.58 -4.25 -40.29
CA SER A 155 48.60 -5.65 -40.70
C SER A 155 49.93 -5.97 -41.39
N VAL A 156 50.69 -6.90 -40.78
CA VAL A 156 51.88 -7.66 -41.26
C VAL A 156 53.14 -6.83 -41.52
#